data_AF-A0A9P5JAW3-F1
#
_entry.id   AF-A0A9P5JAW3-F1
#
_cell.length_a   1.000
_cell.length_b   1.000
_cell.length_c   1.000
_cell.angle_alpha   90.00
_cell.angle_beta   90.00
_cell.angle_gamma   90.00
#
_symmetry.space_group_name_H-M   'P 1'
#
loop_
_entity.id
_entity.type
_entity.pdbx_description
1 polymer ?
#
loop_
_entity_poly.entity_id
_entity_poly.type
_entity_poly.pdbx_seq_one_letter_code
_entity_poly.pdbx_strand_id
1 'polypeptide(L)'
;MSFHHSTSTGNHRETEPIDLRGTTADDWRYVSEGGATIVFAYVGTPHQSLDGMVLRLRKAPLGELQQIVLPTHSKATYNSDHPPAATAEAEAAEGEEDDWELYESEPDDATIAFQSCVTSKLVPPEFLPRLLPARVSLSLLSALSRAPCSARPPERVLRDAIDTRKRRAVLATDLVGFEEMRSSDSQPRHFAVEIKPKWAFLANPTYLSPETVHVKTKYSRFVMHTYYRSLSGHASGEDSISSTYNPLDLFSGEKSRVEKAV
;
A
#
# COMPACT_ATOMS: atom_id res chain seq x y z
N MET A 1 17.30 -24.44 -45.01
CA MET A 1 17.41 -24.35 -43.54
C MET A 1 16.31 -23.42 -43.07
N SER A 2 15.15 -24.00 -42.75
CA SER A 2 13.97 -23.24 -42.33
C SER A 2 13.96 -23.15 -40.81
N PHE A 3 14.10 -21.94 -40.28
CA PHE A 3 13.98 -21.68 -38.85
C PHE A 3 12.51 -21.59 -38.47
N HIS A 4 11.99 -22.66 -37.87
CA HIS A 4 10.73 -22.62 -37.14
C HIS A 4 10.92 -21.75 -35.89
N HIS A 5 10.33 -20.55 -35.88
CA HIS A 5 10.08 -19.82 -34.64
C HIS A 5 8.90 -20.48 -33.92
N SER A 6 9.20 -21.34 -32.94
CA SER A 6 8.25 -21.70 -31.91
C SER A 6 8.07 -20.51 -30.98
N THR A 7 7.02 -19.72 -31.20
CA THR A 7 6.50 -18.81 -30.19
C THR A 7 5.91 -19.65 -29.07
N SER A 8 6.70 -19.90 -28.03
CA SER A 8 6.20 -20.36 -26.74
C SER A 8 5.42 -19.21 -26.12
N THR A 9 4.11 -19.20 -26.33
CA THR A 9 3.19 -18.41 -25.52
C THR A 9 3.24 -19.01 -24.12
N GLY A 10 4.02 -18.39 -23.23
CA GLY A 10 4.00 -18.70 -21.82
C GLY A 10 2.58 -18.48 -21.31
N ASN A 11 1.89 -19.58 -21.00
CA ASN A 11 0.67 -19.54 -20.20
C ASN A 11 1.02 -18.92 -18.85
N HIS A 12 0.77 -17.62 -18.70
CA HIS A 12 0.53 -17.06 -17.38
C HIS A 12 -0.71 -17.76 -16.85
N ARG A 13 -0.53 -18.80 -16.02
CA ARG A 13 -1.61 -19.26 -15.15
C ARG A 13 -1.90 -18.07 -14.23
N GLU A 14 -2.99 -17.36 -14.51
CA GLU A 14 -3.57 -16.42 -13.56
C GLU A 14 -3.83 -17.22 -12.29
N THR A 15 -3.14 -16.85 -11.21
CA THR A 15 -3.37 -17.43 -9.90
C THR A 15 -4.74 -16.94 -9.42
N GLU A 16 -5.65 -17.88 -9.18
CA GLU A 16 -6.95 -17.58 -8.60
C GLU A 16 -6.81 -16.74 -7.33
N PRO A 17 -7.63 -15.69 -7.17
CA PRO A 17 -7.57 -14.82 -6.00
C PRO A 17 -7.94 -15.58 -4.73
N ILE A 18 -7.18 -15.34 -3.66
CA ILE A 18 -7.50 -15.88 -2.32
C ILE A 18 -8.77 -15.21 -1.80
N ASP A 19 -9.78 -16.01 -1.46
CA ASP A 19 -11.06 -15.50 -0.95
C ASP A 19 -10.97 -15.16 0.54
N LEU A 20 -11.14 -13.89 0.88
CA LEU A 20 -11.10 -13.38 2.25
C LEU A 20 -12.48 -13.08 2.83
N ARG A 21 -13.57 -13.40 2.11
CA ARG A 21 -14.95 -13.13 2.56
C ARG A 21 -15.33 -13.92 3.82
N GLY A 22 -14.59 -14.99 4.14
CA GLY A 22 -14.74 -15.74 5.39
C GLY A 22 -13.99 -15.14 6.59
N THR A 23 -13.22 -14.06 6.39
CA THR A 23 -12.50 -13.36 7.48
C THR A 23 -13.29 -12.17 7.99
N THR A 24 -13.01 -11.76 9.22
CA THR A 24 -13.57 -10.58 9.88
C THR A 24 -12.50 -9.53 10.11
N ALA A 25 -12.87 -8.30 10.45
CA ALA A 25 -11.90 -7.25 10.75
C ALA A 25 -10.98 -7.58 11.94
N ASP A 26 -11.44 -8.39 12.89
CA ASP A 26 -10.66 -8.81 14.07
C ASP A 26 -9.52 -9.78 13.72
N ASP A 27 -9.60 -10.44 12.56
CA ASP A 27 -8.53 -11.28 12.02
C ASP A 27 -7.36 -10.46 11.44
N TRP A 28 -7.47 -9.13 11.43
CA TRP A 28 -6.52 -8.23 10.77
C TRP A 28 -6.07 -7.09 11.68
N ARG A 29 -4.77 -7.00 11.94
CA ARG A 29 -4.15 -5.96 12.77
C ARG A 29 -3.47 -4.91 11.91
N TYR A 30 -3.75 -3.63 12.13
CA TYR A 30 -3.05 -2.53 11.45
C TYR A 30 -1.52 -2.63 11.65
N VAL A 31 -0.77 -2.44 10.56
CA VAL A 31 0.71 -2.44 10.58
C VAL A 31 1.25 -1.05 10.22
N SER A 32 0.89 -0.54 9.04
CA SER A 32 1.41 0.72 8.52
C SER A 32 0.57 1.24 7.36
N GLU A 33 0.86 2.47 6.91
CA GLU A 33 0.28 3.00 5.69
C GLU A 33 1.24 3.93 4.92
N GLY A 34 1.07 3.93 3.60
CA GLY A 34 1.79 4.80 2.67
C GLY A 34 0.89 5.89 2.09
N GLY A 35 1.29 6.41 0.93
CA GLY A 35 0.46 7.34 0.16
C GLY A 35 -0.78 6.67 -0.43
N ALA A 36 -0.60 5.49 -1.03
CA ALA A 36 -1.62 4.82 -1.83
C ALA A 36 -2.27 3.59 -1.15
N THR A 37 -1.65 3.07 -0.09
CA THR A 37 -1.99 1.76 0.47
C THR A 37 -1.97 1.80 1.99
N ILE A 38 -2.84 1.02 2.62
CA ILE A 38 -2.84 0.69 4.05
C ILE A 38 -2.65 -0.82 4.21
N VAL A 39 -1.94 -1.23 5.26
CA VAL A 39 -1.47 -2.61 5.44
C VAL A 39 -1.93 -3.17 6.78
N PHE A 40 -2.47 -4.39 6.76
CA PHE A 40 -2.91 -5.14 7.93
C PHE A 40 -2.26 -6.53 7.97
N ALA A 41 -1.73 -6.97 9.10
CA ALA A 41 -1.23 -8.33 9.28
C ALA A 41 -2.35 -9.28 9.68
N TYR A 42 -2.34 -10.51 9.15
CA TYR A 42 -3.25 -11.55 9.60
C TYR A 42 -2.90 -11.98 11.04
N VAL A 43 -3.89 -12.00 11.91
CA VAL A 43 -3.79 -12.40 13.33
C VAL A 43 -4.94 -13.32 13.76
N GLY A 44 -5.69 -13.83 12.80
CA GLY A 44 -6.81 -14.74 13.03
C GLY A 44 -6.38 -16.16 13.42
N THR A 45 -7.32 -17.09 13.36
CA THR A 45 -7.04 -18.51 13.60
C THR A 45 -6.07 -19.08 12.56
N PRO A 46 -5.20 -20.05 12.90
CA PRO A 46 -4.23 -20.61 11.96
C PRO A 46 -4.85 -21.01 10.61
N HIS A 47 -4.29 -20.48 9.53
CA HIS A 47 -4.83 -20.65 8.19
C HIS A 47 -3.69 -20.75 7.15
N GLN A 48 -3.63 -21.88 6.43
CA GLN A 48 -2.53 -22.22 5.52
C GLN A 48 -2.16 -21.13 4.50
N SER A 49 -3.15 -20.39 3.98
CA SER A 49 -2.92 -19.35 2.97
C SER A 49 -2.75 -17.94 3.54
N LEU A 50 -3.00 -17.71 4.84
CA LEU A 50 -3.03 -16.37 5.45
C LEU A 50 -1.96 -16.20 6.54
N ASP A 51 -1.51 -17.30 7.16
CA ASP A 51 -0.41 -17.29 8.11
C ASP A 51 0.84 -16.65 7.47
N GLY A 52 1.44 -15.68 8.17
CA GLY A 52 2.60 -14.94 7.69
C GLY A 52 2.30 -13.99 6.52
N MET A 53 1.05 -13.58 6.32
CA MET A 53 0.65 -12.64 5.26
C MET A 53 0.10 -11.32 5.82
N VAL A 54 0.26 -10.26 5.03
CA VAL A 54 -0.39 -8.96 5.22
C VAL A 54 -1.37 -8.69 4.08
N LEU A 55 -2.51 -8.09 4.41
CA LEU A 55 -3.48 -7.54 3.48
C LEU A 55 -3.15 -6.08 3.16
N ARG A 56 -3.00 -5.77 1.87
CA ARG A 56 -2.76 -4.43 1.35
C ARG A 56 -4.03 -3.93 0.66
N LEU A 57 -4.61 -2.86 1.21
CA LEU A 57 -5.81 -2.22 0.68
C LEU A 57 -5.49 -0.86 0.08
N ARG A 58 -6.13 -0.56 -1.06
CA ARG A 58 -6.00 0.73 -1.75
C ARG A 58 -6.70 1.83 -0.96
N LYS A 59 -6.12 3.03 -1.02
CA LYS A 59 -6.71 4.23 -0.44
C LYS A 59 -7.16 5.19 -1.53
N ALA A 60 -8.14 6.03 -1.19
CA ALA A 60 -8.58 7.14 -2.03
C ALA A 60 -8.64 8.43 -1.19
N PRO A 61 -8.34 9.60 -1.79
CA PRO A 61 -8.57 10.89 -1.16
C PRO A 61 -10.06 11.06 -0.79
N LEU A 62 -10.33 11.69 0.36
CA LEU A 62 -11.72 11.87 0.81
C LEU A 62 -12.59 12.65 -0.19
N GLY A 63 -12.01 13.62 -0.91
CA GLY A 63 -12.71 14.38 -1.94
C GLY A 63 -13.21 13.52 -3.12
N GLU A 64 -12.46 12.48 -3.49
CA GLU A 64 -12.85 11.55 -4.56
C GLU A 64 -13.92 10.56 -4.11
N LEU A 65 -13.95 10.23 -2.82
CA LEU A 65 -14.98 9.36 -2.23
C LEU A 65 -16.31 10.11 -2.06
N GLN A 66 -16.28 11.43 -1.81
CA GLN A 66 -17.48 12.26 -1.63
C GLN A 66 -18.15 12.66 -2.96
N GLN A 67 -17.39 12.84 -4.05
CA GLN A 67 -17.93 13.31 -5.34
C GLN A 67 -18.92 12.36 -6.04
N ILE A 68 -19.08 11.13 -5.57
CA ILE A 68 -19.95 10.13 -6.20
C ILE A 68 -21.33 10.03 -5.51
N VAL A 69 -21.50 10.60 -4.30
CA VAL A 69 -22.78 10.58 -3.56
C VAL A 69 -23.76 11.66 -4.04
N LEU A 70 -23.34 12.57 -4.94
CA LEU A 70 -24.22 13.57 -5.55
C LEU A 70 -24.41 13.31 -7.05
N PRO A 71 -25.32 12.41 -7.48
CA PRO A 71 -25.84 12.47 -8.83
C PRO A 71 -26.77 13.67 -8.94
N THR A 72 -26.35 14.68 -9.69
CA THR A 72 -27.23 15.63 -10.36
C THR A 72 -28.24 14.87 -11.23
N HIS A 73 -29.47 14.70 -10.76
CA HIS A 73 -30.72 14.80 -11.55
C HIS A 73 -31.95 14.54 -10.67
N SER A 74 -32.58 15.60 -10.16
CA SER A 74 -34.02 15.81 -10.31
C SER A 74 -34.38 17.20 -9.81
N LYS A 75 -34.90 18.04 -10.70
CA LYS A 75 -35.86 19.07 -10.28
C LYS A 75 -37.09 18.33 -9.77
N ALA A 76 -37.18 18.13 -8.47
CA ALA A 76 -38.42 17.78 -7.81
C ALA A 76 -38.61 18.79 -6.67
N THR A 77 -39.70 19.54 -6.79
CA THR A 77 -40.17 20.56 -5.87
C THR A 77 -40.31 19.97 -4.46
N TYR A 78 -39.55 20.51 -3.51
CA TYR A 78 -39.70 20.21 -2.08
C TYR A 78 -41.04 20.79 -1.58
N ASN A 79 -41.93 19.93 -1.09
CA ASN A 79 -42.87 20.31 -0.04
C ASN A 79 -42.24 19.90 1.29
N SER A 80 -42.10 20.87 2.18
CA SER A 80 -41.71 20.71 3.57
C SER A 80 -42.75 19.88 4.31
N ASP A 81 -42.31 18.84 5.01
CA ASP A 81 -42.62 18.57 6.42
C ASP A 81 -42.29 17.11 6.73
N HIS A 82 -41.12 16.87 7.33
CA HIS A 82 -40.85 15.92 8.44
C HIS A 82 -39.33 15.70 8.61
N PRO A 83 -38.83 15.59 9.85
CA PRO A 83 -37.42 15.32 10.12
C PRO A 83 -37.10 13.82 9.95
N PRO A 84 -35.97 13.42 9.35
CA PRO A 84 -35.61 12.01 9.30
C PRO A 84 -35.01 11.61 10.65
N ALA A 85 -35.75 10.78 11.38
CA ALA A 85 -35.27 10.05 12.55
C ALA A 85 -34.32 8.93 12.10
N ALA A 86 -33.33 8.67 12.96
CA ALA A 86 -32.28 7.68 12.81
C ALA A 86 -32.83 6.24 12.68
N THR A 87 -32.89 5.72 11.46
CA THR A 87 -33.00 4.27 11.18
C THR A 87 -32.32 3.99 9.84
N ALA A 88 -30.98 4.01 9.79
CA ALA A 88 -30.21 3.59 8.62
C ALA A 88 -29.25 2.42 8.93
N GLU A 89 -29.24 1.92 10.17
CA GLU A 89 -28.20 1.01 10.65
C GLU A 89 -28.65 -0.46 10.74
N ALA A 90 -29.90 -0.77 10.42
CA ALA A 90 -30.46 -2.13 10.53
C ALA A 90 -30.66 -2.88 9.19
N GLU A 91 -30.57 -2.21 8.04
CA GLU A 91 -30.89 -2.82 6.73
C GLU A 91 -29.64 -3.25 5.92
N ALA A 92 -28.42 -3.00 6.39
CA ALA A 92 -27.19 -3.30 5.63
C ALA A 92 -26.66 -4.74 5.77
N ALA A 93 -27.35 -5.61 6.50
CA ALA A 93 -26.92 -6.99 6.78
C ALA A 93 -27.67 -8.07 5.98
N GLU A 94 -28.72 -7.71 5.24
CA GLU A 94 -29.46 -8.66 4.40
C GLU A 94 -28.99 -8.56 2.95
N GLY A 95 -28.13 -9.51 2.56
CA GLY A 95 -27.73 -9.75 1.17
C GLY A 95 -26.74 -8.73 0.62
N GLU A 96 -25.44 -8.90 0.93
CA GLU A 96 -24.44 -8.50 -0.06
C GLU A 96 -24.70 -9.36 -1.31
N GLU A 97 -25.48 -8.84 -2.26
CA GLU A 97 -25.50 -9.43 -3.60
C GLU A 97 -24.04 -9.41 -4.08
N ASP A 98 -23.50 -10.61 -4.20
CA ASP A 98 -22.14 -10.84 -4.66
C ASP A 98 -22.11 -10.48 -6.13
N ASP A 99 -21.92 -9.19 -6.41
CA ASP A 99 -21.85 -8.65 -7.77
C ASP A 99 -20.55 -9.15 -8.43
N TRP A 100 -20.66 -10.38 -8.95
CA TRP A 100 -19.59 -11.12 -9.58
C TRP A 100 -19.16 -10.46 -10.88
N GLU A 101 -20.08 -9.84 -11.61
CA GLU A 101 -19.78 -9.12 -12.86
C GLU A 101 -18.91 -7.88 -12.58
N LEU A 102 -19.22 -7.11 -11.53
CA LEU A 102 -18.37 -6.00 -11.10
C LEU A 102 -16.99 -6.48 -10.61
N TYR A 103 -16.91 -7.63 -9.95
CA TYR A 103 -15.63 -8.19 -9.47
C TYR A 103 -14.74 -8.73 -10.60
N GLU A 104 -15.32 -9.46 -11.55
CA GLU A 104 -14.60 -10.00 -12.70
C GLU A 104 -14.05 -8.88 -13.60
N SER A 105 -14.81 -7.81 -13.78
CA SER A 105 -14.39 -6.64 -14.56
C SER A 105 -13.38 -5.74 -13.85
N GLU A 106 -13.26 -5.85 -12.52
CA GLU A 106 -12.24 -5.12 -11.77
C GLU A 106 -10.84 -5.66 -12.12
N PRO A 107 -9.90 -4.82 -12.60
CA PRO A 107 -8.54 -5.27 -12.85
C PRO A 107 -7.80 -5.54 -11.53
N ASP A 108 -6.93 -6.54 -11.54
CA ASP A 108 -5.97 -6.77 -10.47
C ASP A 108 -5.12 -5.53 -10.19
N ASP A 109 -4.58 -5.46 -8.97
CA ASP A 109 -3.61 -4.43 -8.64
C ASP A 109 -2.39 -4.56 -9.55
N ALA A 110 -2.07 -3.48 -10.27
CA ALA A 110 -0.97 -3.44 -11.21
C ALA A 110 0.39 -3.81 -10.58
N THR A 111 0.53 -3.70 -9.25
CA THR A 111 1.72 -4.12 -8.51
C THR A 111 2.02 -5.61 -8.69
N ILE A 112 1.01 -6.48 -8.77
CA ILE A 112 1.20 -7.93 -8.94
C ILE A 112 1.83 -8.19 -10.31
N ALA A 113 1.19 -7.69 -11.37
CA ALA A 113 1.67 -7.85 -12.74
C ALA A 113 3.03 -7.16 -12.95
N PHE A 114 3.24 -5.98 -12.34
CA PHE A 114 4.52 -5.28 -12.43
C PHE A 114 5.64 -6.06 -11.75
N GLN A 115 5.40 -6.63 -10.56
CA GLN A 115 6.40 -7.46 -9.89
C GLN A 115 6.74 -8.70 -10.72
N SER A 116 5.73 -9.42 -11.22
CA SER A 116 5.94 -10.67 -11.96
C SER A 116 6.56 -10.47 -13.33
N CYS A 117 6.20 -9.39 -14.04
CA CYS A 117 6.63 -9.16 -15.42
C CYS A 117 7.86 -8.25 -15.54
N VAL A 118 8.16 -7.43 -14.54
CA VAL A 118 9.22 -6.41 -14.58
C VAL A 118 10.20 -6.56 -13.43
N THR A 119 9.73 -6.46 -12.18
CA THR A 119 10.65 -6.44 -11.02
C THR A 119 11.44 -7.74 -10.88
N SER A 120 10.80 -8.89 -11.10
CA SER A 120 11.41 -10.23 -11.04
C SER A 120 12.56 -10.43 -12.04
N LYS A 121 12.62 -9.63 -13.11
CA LYS A 121 13.71 -9.67 -14.10
C LYS A 121 14.96 -8.93 -13.64
N LEU A 122 14.83 -8.07 -12.63
CA LEU A 122 15.90 -7.18 -12.14
C LEU A 122 16.34 -7.51 -10.71
N VAL A 123 15.41 -8.02 -9.89
CA VAL A 123 15.64 -8.37 -8.48
C VAL A 123 15.43 -9.87 -8.32
N PRO A 124 16.39 -10.59 -7.72
CA PRO A 124 16.26 -12.02 -7.47
C PRO A 124 14.99 -12.36 -6.65
N PRO A 125 14.28 -13.46 -6.97
CA PRO A 125 13.02 -13.81 -6.32
C PRO A 125 13.09 -13.94 -4.79
N GLU A 126 14.24 -14.34 -4.23
CA GLU A 126 14.46 -14.48 -2.79
C GLU A 126 14.39 -13.16 -2.01
N PHE A 127 14.54 -12.02 -2.70
CA PHE A 127 14.40 -10.68 -2.11
C PHE A 127 13.03 -10.05 -2.38
N LEU A 128 12.14 -10.76 -3.07
CA LEU A 128 10.80 -10.27 -3.41
C LEU A 128 9.76 -10.88 -2.47
N PRO A 129 8.85 -10.07 -1.90
CA PRO A 129 7.72 -10.62 -1.18
C PRO A 129 6.82 -11.37 -2.16
N ARG A 130 6.17 -12.44 -1.69
CA ARG A 130 5.07 -13.03 -2.46
C ARG A 130 3.95 -12.00 -2.54
N LEU A 131 3.37 -11.81 -3.72
CA LEU A 131 2.17 -11.01 -3.93
C LEU A 131 1.11 -11.91 -4.55
N LEU A 132 -0.05 -12.01 -3.91
CA LEU A 132 -1.18 -12.81 -4.37
C LEU A 132 -2.41 -11.92 -4.51
N PRO A 133 -3.20 -12.08 -5.59
CA PRO A 133 -4.48 -11.42 -5.68
C PRO A 133 -5.41 -11.97 -4.59
N ALA A 134 -6.25 -11.11 -4.03
CA ALA A 134 -7.20 -11.48 -3.00
C ALA A 134 -8.55 -10.81 -3.22
N ARG A 135 -9.62 -11.52 -2.90
CA ARG A 135 -11.00 -11.02 -2.95
C ARG A 135 -11.46 -10.66 -1.54
N VAL A 136 -11.98 -9.45 -1.37
CA VAL A 136 -12.52 -8.97 -0.09
C VAL A 136 -13.99 -8.57 -0.23
N SER A 137 -14.77 -8.73 0.85
CA SER A 137 -16.16 -8.26 0.91
C SER A 137 -16.24 -6.76 1.19
N LEU A 138 -17.38 -6.17 0.86
CA LEU A 138 -17.66 -4.77 1.20
C LEU A 138 -17.74 -4.57 2.72
N SER A 139 -18.37 -5.52 3.42
CA SER A 139 -18.45 -5.59 4.89
C SER A 139 -17.07 -5.59 5.53
N LEU A 140 -16.13 -6.41 5.05
CA LEU A 140 -14.76 -6.45 5.56
C LEU A 140 -14.05 -5.10 5.33
N LEU A 141 -14.11 -4.55 4.11
CA LEU A 141 -13.54 -3.24 3.79
C LEU A 141 -14.10 -2.11 4.68
N SER A 142 -15.42 -2.12 4.90
CA SER A 142 -16.11 -1.13 5.72
C SER A 142 -15.76 -1.26 7.20
N ALA A 143 -15.68 -2.49 7.71
CA ALA A 143 -15.25 -2.77 9.08
C ALA A 143 -13.79 -2.34 9.30
N LEU A 144 -12.89 -2.70 8.38
CA LEU A 144 -11.48 -2.28 8.39
C LEU A 144 -11.29 -0.79 8.16
N SER A 145 -12.26 -0.07 7.60
CA SER A 145 -12.19 1.40 7.48
C SER A 145 -12.52 2.09 8.81
N ARG A 146 -13.36 1.47 9.65
CA ARG A 146 -13.78 1.99 10.96
C ARG A 146 -12.82 1.63 12.10
N ALA A 147 -12.28 0.42 12.11
CA ALA A 147 -11.38 -0.09 13.15
C ALA A 147 -10.04 0.69 13.34
N PRO A 148 -9.39 1.26 12.31
CA PRO A 148 -8.02 1.76 12.43
C PRO A 148 -7.90 3.24 12.84
N CYS A 149 -8.99 3.95 13.15
CA CYS A 149 -8.93 5.40 13.39
C CYS A 149 -7.94 5.85 14.49
N SER A 150 -7.71 5.05 15.54
CA SER A 150 -6.77 5.41 16.61
C SER A 150 -5.31 5.07 16.31
N ALA A 151 -5.04 4.14 15.40
CA ALA A 151 -3.68 3.70 15.04
C ALA A 151 -3.11 4.49 13.85
N ARG A 152 -3.97 5.11 13.04
CA ARG A 152 -3.56 5.93 11.89
C ARG A 152 -3.10 7.33 12.34
N PRO A 153 -2.04 7.89 11.74
CA PRO A 153 -1.66 9.27 12.02
C PRO A 153 -2.80 10.26 11.69
N PRO A 154 -3.11 11.25 12.56
CA PRO A 154 -4.26 12.14 12.39
C PRO A 154 -4.29 12.85 11.02
N GLU A 155 -3.14 13.26 10.51
CA GLU A 155 -3.01 13.92 9.21
C GLU A 155 -3.38 13.00 8.03
N ARG A 156 -3.23 11.68 8.20
CA ARG A 156 -3.63 10.69 7.18
C ARG A 156 -5.12 10.43 7.22
N VAL A 157 -5.70 10.37 8.42
CA VAL A 157 -7.16 10.22 8.62
C VAL A 157 -7.92 11.37 7.95
N LEU A 158 -7.41 12.59 8.05
CA LEU A 158 -8.02 13.78 7.43
C LEU A 158 -7.86 13.84 5.91
N ARG A 159 -6.97 13.04 5.33
CA ARG A 159 -6.59 13.14 3.91
C ARG A 159 -7.20 12.04 3.06
N ASP A 160 -7.19 10.80 3.55
CA ASP A 160 -7.56 9.62 2.78
C ASP A 160 -8.15 8.50 3.64
N ALA A 161 -8.90 7.61 2.97
CA ALA A 161 -9.52 6.44 3.58
C ALA A 161 -9.32 5.21 2.68
N ILE A 162 -9.64 4.02 3.20
CA ILE A 162 -9.73 2.79 2.40
C ILE A 162 -10.76 3.02 1.29
N ASP A 163 -10.40 2.67 0.06
CA ASP A 163 -11.33 2.68 -1.06
C ASP A 163 -12.23 1.45 -1.00
N THR A 164 -13.39 1.58 -0.36
CA THR A 164 -14.36 0.48 -0.18
C THR A 164 -15.03 0.03 -1.48
N ARG A 165 -14.81 0.74 -2.59
CA ARG A 165 -15.31 0.39 -3.93
C ARG A 165 -14.44 -0.69 -4.61
N LYS A 166 -13.27 -0.99 -4.05
CA LYS A 166 -12.24 -1.85 -4.63
C LYS A 166 -12.19 -3.19 -3.91
N ARG A 167 -12.78 -4.23 -4.51
CA ARG A 167 -12.93 -5.57 -3.90
C ARG A 167 -11.79 -6.52 -4.25
N ARG A 168 -10.92 -6.14 -5.19
CA ARG A 168 -9.61 -6.77 -5.38
C ARG A 168 -8.55 -6.14 -4.47
N ALA A 169 -7.85 -6.97 -3.74
CA ALA A 169 -6.78 -6.60 -2.81
C ALA A 169 -5.51 -7.40 -3.12
N VAL A 170 -4.44 -7.10 -2.38
CA VAL A 170 -3.18 -7.85 -2.49
C VAL A 170 -2.84 -8.44 -1.13
N LEU A 171 -2.67 -9.75 -1.08
CA LEU A 171 -1.95 -10.40 0.02
C LEU A 171 -0.46 -10.36 -0.28
N ALA A 172 0.34 -9.92 0.69
CA ALA A 172 1.79 -9.93 0.59
C ALA A 172 2.42 -10.70 1.75
N THR A 173 3.63 -11.22 1.59
CA THR A 173 4.40 -11.77 2.72
C THR A 173 4.55 -10.73 3.82
N ASP A 174 4.27 -11.11 5.07
CA ASP A 174 4.59 -10.29 6.24
C ASP A 174 6.11 -10.32 6.48
N LEU A 175 6.76 -9.19 6.27
CA LEU A 175 8.20 -9.02 6.47
C LEU A 175 8.56 -8.53 7.89
N VAL A 176 7.56 -8.26 8.72
CA VAL A 176 7.71 -7.75 10.08
C VAL A 176 7.30 -8.81 11.12
N GLY A 177 6.24 -9.56 10.84
CA GLY A 177 5.66 -10.60 11.70
C GLY A 177 6.19 -12.00 11.40
N PHE A 178 7.47 -12.23 11.68
CA PHE A 178 8.07 -13.56 11.53
C PHE A 178 7.38 -14.57 12.47
N GLU A 179 7.09 -15.76 11.94
CA GLU A 179 6.34 -16.86 12.54
C GLU A 179 6.60 -17.01 14.04
N GLU A 180 5.52 -17.10 14.83
CA GLU A 180 5.55 -17.72 16.15
C GLU A 180 6.11 -19.13 15.98
N MET A 181 7.42 -19.30 16.12
CA MET A 181 8.00 -20.62 16.30
C MET A 181 7.50 -21.09 17.66
N ARG A 182 6.42 -21.87 17.62
CA ARG A 182 5.69 -22.52 18.71
C ARG A 182 6.56 -23.54 19.47
N SER A 183 7.80 -23.21 19.78
CA SER A 183 8.64 -23.96 20.71
C SER A 183 8.56 -23.27 22.07
N SER A 184 8.07 -24.02 23.06
CA SER A 184 7.79 -23.59 24.44
C SER A 184 9.01 -23.18 25.27
N ASP A 185 10.18 -22.98 24.67
CA ASP A 185 11.39 -22.57 25.38
C ASP A 185 12.03 -21.39 24.64
N SER A 186 12.05 -20.24 25.30
CA SER A 186 12.66 -18.97 24.87
C SER A 186 12.08 -18.34 23.58
N GLN A 187 11.11 -17.44 23.75
CA GLN A 187 10.66 -16.49 22.71
C GLN A 187 11.86 -15.70 22.16
N PRO A 188 12.27 -15.90 20.89
CA PRO A 188 13.26 -15.03 20.27
C PRO A 188 12.62 -13.65 20.06
N ARG A 189 13.32 -12.59 20.49
CA ARG A 189 12.92 -11.21 20.17
C ARG A 189 13.40 -10.89 18.76
N HIS A 190 12.46 -10.70 17.85
CA HIS A 190 12.77 -10.30 16.48
C HIS A 190 12.68 -8.78 16.34
N PHE A 191 13.61 -8.23 15.56
CA PHE A 191 13.59 -6.82 15.15
C PHE A 191 13.59 -6.77 13.63
N ALA A 192 12.59 -6.13 13.06
CA ALA A 192 12.55 -5.78 11.65
C ALA A 192 12.85 -4.28 11.52
N VAL A 193 13.65 -3.93 10.51
CA VAL A 193 14.01 -2.53 10.21
C VAL A 193 13.60 -2.23 8.77
N GLU A 194 12.70 -1.26 8.60
CA GLU A 194 12.35 -0.74 7.28
C GLU A 194 13.26 0.43 6.92
N ILE A 195 13.95 0.35 5.78
CA ILE A 195 14.75 1.45 5.24
C ILE A 195 14.15 1.86 3.90
N LYS A 196 13.82 3.15 3.75
CA LYS A 196 13.43 3.76 2.48
C LYS A 196 14.61 4.55 1.88
N PRO A 197 15.51 3.91 1.10
CA PRO A 197 16.83 4.44 0.75
C PRO A 197 16.82 5.73 -0.08
N LYS A 198 15.74 5.99 -0.82
CA LYS A 198 15.63 7.09 -1.80
C LYS A 198 16.66 6.93 -2.94
N TRP A 199 16.91 8.02 -3.66
CA TRP A 199 17.77 8.04 -4.84
C TRP A 199 19.23 8.28 -4.49
N ALA A 200 20.09 7.36 -4.90
CA ALA A 200 21.48 7.29 -4.45
C ALA A 200 22.52 7.64 -5.51
N PHE A 201 22.14 8.41 -6.52
CA PHE A 201 23.10 8.97 -7.47
C PHE A 201 22.78 10.41 -7.86
N LEU A 202 23.81 11.12 -8.29
CA LEU A 202 23.71 12.51 -8.76
C LEU A 202 23.26 12.54 -10.22
N ALA A 203 22.59 13.61 -10.61
CA ALA A 203 22.08 13.74 -11.97
C ALA A 203 23.22 13.82 -12.99
N ASN A 204 23.03 13.20 -14.16
CA ASN A 204 23.99 13.29 -15.25
C ASN A 204 24.03 14.73 -15.81
N PRO A 205 25.19 15.41 -15.80
CA PRO A 205 25.31 16.80 -16.24
C PRO A 205 24.92 17.04 -17.70
N THR A 206 25.03 16.05 -18.58
CA THR A 206 24.73 16.18 -20.02
C THR A 206 23.32 16.68 -20.31
N TYR A 207 22.35 16.36 -19.45
CA TYR A 207 20.94 16.67 -19.66
C TYR A 207 20.42 17.77 -18.72
N LEU A 208 21.31 18.50 -18.07
CA LEU A 208 20.95 19.57 -17.13
C LEU A 208 21.05 20.94 -17.80
N SER A 209 20.13 21.82 -17.41
CA SER A 209 20.17 23.21 -17.82
C SER A 209 21.33 23.96 -17.12
N PRO A 210 21.87 25.02 -17.73
CA PRO A 210 22.92 25.84 -17.11
C PRO A 210 22.53 26.37 -15.71
N GLU A 211 21.26 26.65 -15.49
CA GLU A 211 20.74 27.20 -14.23
C GLU A 211 20.76 26.19 -13.09
N THR A 212 20.65 24.88 -13.39
CA THR A 212 20.46 23.85 -12.35
C THR A 212 21.63 22.88 -12.22
N VAL A 213 22.53 22.84 -13.21
CA VAL A 213 23.65 21.88 -13.28
C VAL A 213 24.54 21.93 -12.04
N HIS A 214 24.89 23.13 -11.55
CA HIS A 214 25.82 23.30 -10.44
C HIS A 214 25.26 22.80 -9.10
N VAL A 215 23.93 22.86 -8.91
CA VAL A 215 23.28 22.36 -7.69
C VAL A 215 23.02 20.85 -7.78
N LYS A 216 22.44 20.39 -8.90
CA LYS A 216 21.98 19.00 -9.08
C LYS A 216 23.11 17.98 -9.26
N THR A 217 24.32 18.44 -9.57
CA THR A 217 25.54 17.62 -9.61
C THR A 217 26.34 17.65 -8.32
N LYS A 218 26.01 18.55 -7.38
CA LYS A 218 26.70 18.68 -6.09
C LYS A 218 25.93 18.06 -4.93
N TYR A 219 24.61 18.22 -4.93
CA TYR A 219 23.75 17.76 -3.84
C TYR A 219 22.80 16.66 -4.31
N SER A 220 22.61 15.65 -3.46
CA SER A 220 21.63 14.60 -3.74
C SER A 220 20.21 15.18 -3.77
N ARG A 221 19.33 14.58 -4.58
CA ARG A 221 17.91 14.98 -4.61
C ARG A 221 17.36 15.02 -3.18
N PHE A 222 17.61 13.98 -2.41
CA PHE A 222 17.07 13.88 -1.05
C PHE A 222 17.41 15.10 -0.19
N VAL A 223 18.67 15.51 -0.17
CA VAL A 223 19.13 16.70 0.58
C VAL A 223 18.42 17.96 0.11
N MET A 224 18.37 18.21 -1.21
CA MET A 224 17.65 19.38 -1.75
C MET A 224 16.17 19.39 -1.37
N HIS A 225 15.51 18.22 -1.41
CA HIS A 225 14.10 18.12 -1.08
C HIS A 225 13.82 18.30 0.41
N THR A 226 14.71 17.81 1.27
CA THR A 226 14.60 18.03 2.72
C THR A 226 14.78 19.51 3.06
N TYR A 227 15.72 20.19 2.41
CA TYR A 227 15.85 21.65 2.52
C TYR A 227 14.57 22.37 2.08
N TYR A 228 13.99 22.02 0.93
CA TYR A 228 12.75 22.63 0.45
C TYR A 228 11.55 22.41 1.39
N ARG A 229 11.36 21.19 1.92
CA ARG A 229 10.28 20.91 2.89
C ARG A 229 10.43 21.73 4.17
N SER A 230 11.68 21.89 4.64
CA SER A 230 11.98 22.70 5.84
C SER A 230 11.57 24.18 5.66
N LEU A 231 11.71 24.72 4.45
CA LEU A 231 11.29 26.10 4.14
C LEU A 231 9.78 26.24 3.97
N SER A 232 9.12 25.20 3.46
CA SER A 232 7.72 25.29 3.04
C SER A 232 6.74 25.08 4.20
N GLY A 233 7.20 24.92 5.45
CA GLY A 233 6.34 24.60 6.60
C GLY A 233 5.61 23.25 6.49
N HIS A 234 5.93 22.45 5.46
CA HIS A 234 5.42 21.10 5.25
C HIS A 234 6.23 20.05 6.02
N ALA A 235 7.00 20.47 7.02
CA ALA A 235 7.71 19.57 7.90
C ALA A 235 6.67 18.85 8.79
N SER A 236 6.12 17.74 8.30
CA SER A 236 5.47 16.76 9.16
C SER A 236 6.49 16.25 10.19
N GLY A 237 6.08 15.78 11.36
CA GLY A 237 6.99 15.43 12.48
C GLY A 237 8.23 14.59 12.11
N GLU A 238 8.18 13.76 11.06
CA GLU A 238 9.32 13.03 10.46
C GLU A 238 10.45 13.91 9.88
N ASP A 239 10.17 15.17 9.53
CA ASP A 239 11.08 16.10 8.87
C ASP A 239 11.82 17.02 9.86
N SER A 240 11.48 16.95 11.15
CA SER A 240 12.09 17.75 12.22
C SER A 240 13.44 17.23 12.69
N ILE A 241 13.82 16.01 12.29
CA ILE A 241 15.14 15.46 12.57
C ILE A 241 16.11 16.02 11.53
N SER A 242 17.06 16.82 12.02
CA SER A 242 18.35 17.12 11.40
C SER A 242 18.89 15.90 10.65
N SER A 243 18.51 15.75 9.38
CA SER A 243 18.76 14.51 8.64
C SER A 243 20.20 14.54 8.15
N THR A 244 21.12 14.11 9.01
CA THR A 244 22.49 13.71 8.68
C THR A 244 22.53 12.60 7.62
N TYR A 245 21.40 11.93 7.37
CA TYR A 245 21.23 10.94 6.32
C TYR A 245 21.42 11.53 4.91
N ASN A 246 22.25 10.86 4.12
CA ASN A 246 22.39 11.09 2.69
C ASN A 246 22.38 9.74 1.97
N PRO A 247 21.49 9.51 0.98
CA PRO A 247 21.50 8.26 0.20
C PRO A 247 22.86 7.94 -0.45
N LEU A 248 23.65 8.98 -0.78
CA LEU A 248 24.98 8.77 -1.33
C LEU A 248 25.95 8.10 -0.34
N ASP A 249 25.70 8.21 0.96
CA ASP A 249 26.49 7.55 2.00
C ASP A 249 26.10 6.06 2.12
N LEU A 250 24.79 5.76 2.13
CA LEU A 250 24.26 4.39 2.21
C LEU A 250 24.68 3.49 1.04
N PHE A 251 24.81 4.04 -0.17
CA PHE A 251 25.18 3.29 -1.38
C PHE A 251 26.65 3.52 -1.80
N SER A 252 27.47 4.09 -0.93
CA SER A 252 28.86 4.43 -1.24
C SER A 252 29.77 3.20 -1.43
N GLY A 253 29.41 2.06 -0.83
CA GLY A 253 30.31 0.92 -0.66
C GLY A 253 31.40 1.12 0.41
N GLU A 254 31.48 2.31 1.01
CA GLU A 254 32.44 2.63 2.06
C GLU A 254 31.82 2.41 3.44
N LYS A 255 32.34 1.44 4.20
CA LYS A 255 31.78 1.01 5.49
C LYS A 255 31.48 2.17 6.45
N SER A 256 32.42 3.10 6.63
CA SER A 256 32.24 4.25 7.53
C SER A 256 31.10 5.19 7.13
N ARG A 257 30.85 5.34 5.82
CA ARG A 257 29.74 6.15 5.31
C ARG A 257 28.42 5.41 5.42
N VAL A 258 28.41 4.10 5.17
CA VAL A 258 27.23 3.26 5.38
C VAL A 258 26.82 3.28 6.86
N GLU A 259 27.78 3.12 7.79
CA GLU A 259 27.54 3.20 9.24
C GLU A 259 27.00 4.57 9.66
N LYS A 260 27.44 5.66 9.04
CA LYS A 260 26.90 7.00 9.27
C LYS A 260 25.46 7.16 8.77
N ALA A 261 25.07 6.40 7.75
CA ALA A 261 23.77 6.52 7.09
C ALA A 261 22.66 5.68 7.76
N VAL A 262 23.04 4.71 8.61
CA VAL A 262 22.14 3.86 9.40
C VAL A 262 21.99 4.44 10.80
#